data_AF-A0A0C1QW46-F1
#
_entry.id   AF-A0A0C1QW46-F1
#
_cell.length_a   1.000
_cell.length_b   1.000
_cell.length_c   1.000
_cell.angle_alpha   90.00
_cell.angle_beta   90.00
_cell.angle_gamma   90.00
#
_symmetry.space_group_name_H-M   'P 1'
#
loop_
_entity.id
_entity.type
_entity.pdbx_description
1 polymer ?
#
loop_
_entity_poly.entity_id
_entity_poly.type
_entity_poly.pdbx_seq_one_letter_code
_entity_poly.pdbx_strand_id
1 'polypeptide(L)'
;MTKTIYVPQGYCARLIPTSESYDIGGLYTDGFSTCNILACISEEEVILAHVDNLTLMFWNENLGQAIKQIKNLKEIIIISRENEKHVNEALISFINFIGFQSLIVKKEVDINHGGIYISFNKQNDSDIHPNITKYPRSREGLELIHHPQEQQIEAVQKIHQIVGMNAKFNAQNMPKKKFLIFDGQAWEPMDKVELTIDTSNQITKEEMNFISKEAPFIEVAGRLIGIAESIKNKVQIITPPKELSMQVAFYMEGYLNQYNHSLLFKRNLKEIIDNITAKPQTKEDRRLKKNLNTILIKDNDIFSEVNNLCKSYKENAPDNQFKTYITIDIKDLSEMYLKRKYYHDLKQLYQEFQETALRLNKEGFDCYQAKNFSRATQLFRSAIKYFTYCSSKDNPKLASVYYSCGRSHQQLGEYDEAKFFLNTSLTLRENYIEPRPRAEIERTKKAIDECIRAQEQSSTIWVESSSNRASSNSQGLGK
;
A
#
# COMPACT_ATOMS: atom_id res chain seq x y z
N MET A 1 2.92 -16.77 10.84
CA MET A 1 3.88 -16.15 9.93
C MET A 1 3.91 -14.66 10.25
N THR A 2 5.05 -13.97 10.17
CA THR A 2 5.03 -12.51 10.28
C THR A 2 4.47 -11.92 8.99
N LYS A 3 3.49 -11.04 9.09
CA LYS A 3 2.93 -10.28 7.99
C LYS A 3 3.91 -9.24 7.47
N THR A 4 3.66 -8.74 6.28
CA THR A 4 4.55 -7.82 5.58
C THR A 4 3.76 -6.70 4.93
N ILE A 5 4.23 -5.46 5.06
CA ILE A 5 3.61 -4.32 4.38
C ILE A 5 4.04 -4.30 2.92
N TYR A 6 3.08 -4.28 1.99
CA TYR A 6 3.36 -4.07 0.58
C TYR A 6 3.52 -2.57 0.29
N VAL A 7 4.62 -2.22 -0.38
CA VAL A 7 4.92 -0.87 -0.83
C VAL A 7 4.68 -0.79 -2.34
N PRO A 8 3.62 -0.12 -2.81
CA PRO A 8 3.34 0.05 -4.23
C PRO A 8 4.38 0.93 -4.92
N GLN A 9 4.49 0.73 -6.24
CA GLN A 9 5.41 1.49 -7.09
C GLN A 9 5.20 3.01 -6.94
N GLY A 10 6.29 3.76 -6.85
CA GLY A 10 6.29 5.22 -6.73
C GLY A 10 6.04 5.77 -5.32
N TYR A 11 6.02 4.92 -4.30
CA TYR A 11 5.84 5.31 -2.89
C TYR A 11 6.99 4.85 -1.99
N CYS A 12 6.95 5.35 -0.76
CA CYS A 12 7.84 5.01 0.34
C CYS A 12 7.04 4.51 1.54
N ALA A 13 7.55 3.49 2.21
CA ALA A 13 7.08 3.06 3.51
C ALA A 13 8.24 3.07 4.51
N ARG A 14 7.91 3.46 5.74
CA ARG A 14 8.78 3.35 6.91
C ARG A 14 8.16 2.32 7.84
N LEU A 15 8.99 1.44 8.36
CA LEU A 15 8.64 0.53 9.43
C LEU A 15 9.55 0.84 10.61
N ILE A 16 8.92 1.06 11.76
CA ILE A 16 9.59 1.21 13.05
C ILE A 16 9.18 -0.05 13.84
N PRO A 17 10.11 -0.87 14.38
CA PRO A 17 9.76 -1.89 15.33
C PRO A 17 9.16 -1.18 16.53
N THR A 18 7.84 -1.24 16.65
CA THR A 18 7.19 -0.83 17.88
C THR A 18 7.47 -1.90 18.93
N SER A 19 7.55 -1.52 20.21
CA SER A 19 7.73 -2.47 21.33
C SER A 19 6.63 -3.55 21.38
N GLU A 20 5.53 -3.34 20.66
CA GLU A 20 4.45 -4.29 20.45
C GLU A 20 4.51 -4.82 19.01
N SER A 21 5.14 -5.98 18.81
CA SER A 21 5.20 -6.60 17.48
C SER A 21 3.79 -6.90 16.95
N TYR A 22 3.27 -6.11 16.01
CA TYR A 22 1.99 -6.35 15.30
C TYR A 22 2.00 -7.57 14.37
N ASP A 23 2.91 -8.52 14.62
CA ASP A 23 3.38 -9.56 13.69
C ASP A 23 3.89 -9.00 12.36
N ILE A 24 4.22 -7.70 12.24
CA ILE A 24 4.77 -7.14 11.00
C ILE A 24 6.30 -7.32 11.00
N GLY A 25 6.80 -8.16 10.10
CA GLY A 25 8.22 -8.52 10.03
C GLY A 25 9.05 -7.67 9.08
N GLY A 26 8.42 -6.93 8.16
CA GLY A 26 9.16 -6.16 7.16
C GLY A 26 8.30 -5.45 6.13
N LEU A 27 8.97 -4.89 5.13
CA LEU A 27 8.38 -4.23 3.96
C LEU A 27 8.71 -5.05 2.71
N TYR A 28 7.77 -5.15 1.77
CA TYR A 28 7.95 -5.85 0.50
C TYR A 28 7.52 -4.97 -0.65
N THR A 29 8.22 -5.07 -1.78
CA THR A 29 7.77 -4.46 -3.02
C THR A 29 8.10 -5.30 -4.24
N ASP A 30 7.32 -5.14 -5.31
CA ASP A 30 7.57 -5.72 -6.61
C ASP A 30 7.60 -4.66 -7.73
N GLY A 31 7.86 -5.08 -8.97
CA GLY A 31 7.63 -4.22 -10.14
C GLY A 31 8.62 -3.07 -10.33
N PHE A 32 9.88 -3.21 -9.91
CA PHE A 32 10.93 -2.20 -10.02
C PHE A 32 11.57 -2.12 -11.44
N SER A 33 10.79 -2.34 -12.51
CA SER A 33 11.30 -2.39 -13.89
C SER A 33 11.68 -1.04 -14.50
N THR A 34 11.36 0.06 -13.82
CA THR A 34 11.58 1.43 -14.32
C THR A 34 12.04 2.38 -13.19
N CYS A 35 12.52 1.83 -12.08
CA CYS A 35 12.87 2.60 -10.90
C CYS A 35 13.86 1.83 -10.02
N ASN A 36 14.70 2.59 -9.32
CA ASN A 36 15.54 2.06 -8.27
C ASN A 36 14.73 1.87 -6.99
N ILE A 37 15.13 0.89 -6.17
CA ILE A 37 14.67 0.78 -4.80
C ILE A 37 15.74 1.32 -3.85
N LEU A 38 15.34 2.23 -2.99
CA LEU A 38 16.13 2.74 -1.91
C LEU A 38 15.70 2.05 -0.62
N ALA A 39 16.65 1.39 0.04
CA ALA A 39 16.50 0.83 1.37
C ALA A 39 17.39 1.58 2.35
N CYS A 40 16.81 2.20 3.38
CA CYS A 40 17.57 2.84 4.45
C CYS A 40 17.39 2.02 5.73
N ILE A 41 18.49 1.63 6.36
CA ILE A 41 18.48 0.68 7.49
C ILE A 41 19.17 1.28 8.71
N SER A 42 18.49 1.27 9.84
CA SER A 42 19.06 1.45 11.18
C SER A 42 18.70 0.25 12.07
N GLU A 43 19.09 0.29 13.35
CA GLU A 43 18.62 -0.69 14.34
C GLU A 43 17.15 -0.49 14.73
N GLU A 44 16.65 0.74 14.56
CA GLU A 44 15.34 1.17 15.07
C GLU A 44 14.33 1.42 13.96
N GLU A 45 14.73 1.46 12.69
CA GLU A 45 13.80 1.66 11.57
C GLU A 45 14.37 1.15 10.25
N VAL A 46 13.46 0.78 9.36
CA VAL A 46 13.76 0.54 7.95
C VAL A 46 12.84 1.37 7.08
N ILE A 47 13.39 1.95 6.03
CA ILE A 47 12.64 2.64 4.97
C ILE A 47 12.85 1.89 3.67
N LEU A 48 11.77 1.68 2.93
CA LEU A 48 11.79 1.18 1.57
C LEU A 48 11.06 2.16 0.66
N ALA A 49 11.73 2.60 -0.41
CA ALA A 49 11.18 3.59 -1.34
C ALA A 49 11.47 3.26 -2.79
N HIS A 50 10.48 3.50 -3.66
CA HIS A 50 10.68 3.55 -5.11
C HIS A 50 11.18 4.93 -5.52
N VAL A 51 12.22 4.94 -6.35
CA VAL A 51 12.83 6.15 -6.89
C VAL A 51 12.96 6.03 -8.39
N ASP A 52 12.08 6.72 -9.12
CA ASP A 52 12.15 6.88 -10.58
C ASP A 52 12.78 8.23 -10.98
N ASN A 53 12.98 8.43 -12.28
CA ASN A 53 13.52 9.69 -12.81
C ASN A 53 12.67 10.90 -12.41
N LEU A 54 11.34 10.76 -12.35
CA LEU A 54 10.45 11.85 -11.93
C LEU A 54 10.69 12.20 -10.46
N THR A 55 10.88 11.20 -9.61
CA THR A 55 11.19 11.37 -8.17
C THR A 55 12.49 12.15 -7.98
N LEU A 56 13.51 11.90 -8.80
CA LEU A 56 14.81 12.57 -8.74
C LEU A 56 14.81 13.96 -9.38
N MET A 57 14.11 14.13 -10.49
CA MET A 57 14.05 15.40 -11.24
C MET A 57 13.49 16.55 -10.39
N PHE A 58 12.64 16.23 -9.41
CA PHE A 58 11.99 17.23 -8.55
C PHE A 58 12.54 17.30 -7.13
N TRP A 59 13.78 16.80 -6.89
CA TRP A 59 14.47 16.83 -5.58
C TRP A 59 13.49 16.65 -4.43
N ASN A 60 12.95 15.44 -4.28
CA ASN A 60 11.85 15.21 -3.35
C ASN A 60 12.26 15.58 -1.91
N GLU A 61 11.91 16.80 -1.48
CA GLU A 61 12.19 17.32 -0.14
C GLU A 61 11.63 16.37 0.92
N ASN A 62 10.51 15.69 0.63
CA ASN A 62 9.91 14.72 1.53
C ASN A 62 10.77 13.45 1.66
N LEU A 63 11.38 12.95 0.57
CA LEU A 63 12.34 11.84 0.66
C LEU A 63 13.57 12.25 1.46
N GLY A 64 14.13 13.43 1.16
CA GLY A 64 15.28 13.97 1.88
C GLY A 64 15.00 14.12 3.38
N GLN A 65 13.84 14.68 3.74
CA GLN A 65 13.38 14.80 5.14
C GLN A 65 13.15 13.43 5.78
N ALA A 66 12.53 12.48 5.08
CA ALA A 66 12.28 11.15 5.60
C ALA A 66 13.57 10.39 5.92
N ILE A 67 14.61 10.52 5.07
CA ILE A 67 15.95 9.98 5.35
C ILE A 67 16.59 10.74 6.51
N LYS A 68 16.49 12.08 6.54
CA LYS A 68 17.10 12.92 7.59
C LYS A 68 16.59 12.63 9.00
N GLN A 69 15.36 12.17 9.11
CA GLN A 69 14.74 11.80 10.37
C GLN A 69 15.18 10.44 10.90
N ILE A 70 15.89 9.63 10.10
CA ILE A 70 16.32 8.31 10.52
C ILE A 70 17.37 8.43 11.62
N LYS A 71 17.08 7.89 12.80
CA LYS A 71 18.04 7.87 13.91
C LYS A 71 19.05 6.75 13.68
N ASN A 72 20.33 7.07 13.93
CA ASN A 72 21.43 6.09 13.85
C ASN A 72 21.48 5.33 12.51
N LEU A 73 21.20 6.02 11.40
CA LEU A 73 21.23 5.43 10.05
C LEU A 73 22.58 4.75 9.80
N LYS A 74 22.54 3.43 9.62
CA LYS A 74 23.75 2.62 9.43
C LYS A 74 24.15 2.56 7.97
N GLU A 75 23.19 2.19 7.13
CA GLU A 75 23.44 1.84 5.73
C GLU A 75 22.31 2.36 4.84
N ILE A 76 22.70 2.81 3.65
CA ILE A 76 21.78 3.11 2.57
C ILE A 76 22.09 2.15 1.44
N ILE A 77 21.11 1.33 1.07
CA ILE A 77 21.25 0.33 0.02
C ILE A 77 20.44 0.79 -1.19
N ILE A 78 21.12 0.96 -2.32
CA ILE A 78 20.49 1.24 -3.61
C ILE A 78 20.43 -0.06 -4.38
N ILE A 79 19.21 -0.47 -4.73
CA ILE A 79 18.93 -1.70 -5.45
C ILE A 79 18.40 -1.32 -6.84
N SER A 80 19.07 -1.80 -7.87
CA SER A 80 18.74 -1.51 -9.27
C SER A 80 18.62 -2.79 -10.10
N ARG A 81 17.91 -2.72 -11.23
CA ARG A 81 17.97 -3.78 -12.25
C ARG A 81 19.24 -3.63 -13.06
N GLU A 82 19.77 -4.76 -13.51
CA GLU A 82 20.85 -4.81 -14.50
C GLU A 82 20.50 -3.85 -15.67
N ASN A 83 21.36 -2.85 -15.89
CA ASN A 83 21.32 -1.81 -16.95
C ASN A 83 20.73 -0.42 -16.62
N GLU A 84 20.24 -0.10 -15.42
CA GLU A 84 19.77 1.26 -15.07
C GLU A 84 20.87 2.19 -14.50
N LYS A 85 21.91 2.50 -15.28
CA LYS A 85 23.07 3.29 -14.80
C LYS A 85 22.76 4.75 -14.44
N HIS A 86 21.88 5.42 -15.19
CA HIS A 86 21.65 6.86 -15.01
C HIS A 86 20.89 7.23 -13.73
N VAL A 87 19.87 6.45 -13.34
CA VAL A 87 19.10 6.69 -12.11
C VAL A 87 19.98 6.51 -10.87
N ASN A 88 20.92 5.56 -10.93
CA ASN A 88 21.88 5.30 -9.86
C ASN A 88 22.78 6.52 -9.57
N GLU A 89 23.37 7.13 -10.59
CA GLU A 89 24.28 8.28 -10.43
C GLU A 89 23.56 9.52 -9.87
N ALA A 90 22.36 9.80 -10.37
CA ALA A 90 21.52 10.90 -9.89
C ALA A 90 21.09 10.68 -8.43
N LEU A 91 20.70 9.45 -8.06
CA LEU A 91 20.32 9.11 -6.68
C LEU A 91 21.50 9.20 -5.72
N ILE A 92 22.70 8.75 -6.11
CA ILE A 92 23.91 8.91 -5.29
C ILE A 92 24.23 10.39 -5.09
N SER A 93 24.15 11.18 -6.14
CA SER A 93 24.38 12.63 -6.06
C SER A 93 23.37 13.29 -5.11
N PHE A 94 22.10 12.88 -5.17
CA PHE A 94 21.07 13.31 -4.23
C PHE A 94 21.40 12.95 -2.78
N ILE A 95 21.80 11.69 -2.52
CA ILE A 95 22.16 11.22 -1.16
C ILE A 95 23.39 11.98 -0.63
N ASN A 96 24.39 12.23 -1.46
CA ASN A 96 25.55 13.02 -1.07
C ASN A 96 25.17 14.48 -0.78
N PHE A 97 24.27 15.06 -1.57
CA PHE A 97 23.79 16.43 -1.39
C PHE A 97 23.04 16.62 -0.06
N ILE A 98 22.24 15.66 0.38
CA ILE A 98 21.53 15.75 1.68
C ILE A 98 22.48 15.67 2.89
N GLY A 99 23.78 15.36 2.67
CA GLY A 99 24.85 15.50 3.67
C GLY A 99 25.13 14.26 4.51
N PHE A 100 24.72 13.07 4.07
CA PHE A 100 24.97 11.83 4.79
C PHE A 100 26.33 11.23 4.46
N GLN A 101 27.13 10.94 5.50
CA GLN A 101 28.39 10.19 5.38
C GLN A 101 28.19 8.66 5.51
N SER A 102 26.94 8.19 5.53
CA SER A 102 26.60 6.77 5.69
C SER A 102 27.17 5.91 4.55
N LEU A 103 27.43 4.63 4.83
CA LEU A 103 27.87 3.68 3.82
C LEU A 103 26.76 3.49 2.77
N ILE A 104 27.02 3.95 1.54
CA ILE A 104 26.15 3.66 0.39
C ILE A 104 26.58 2.32 -0.21
N VAL A 105 25.69 1.33 -0.14
CA VAL A 105 25.88 0.00 -0.73
C VAL A 105 25.04 -0.09 -2.00
N LYS A 106 25.67 -0.45 -3.12
CA LYS A 106 24.95 -0.70 -4.39
C LYS A 106 24.73 -2.19 -4.56
N LYS A 107 23.53 -2.56 -4.99
CA LYS A 107 23.14 -3.95 -5.25
C LYS A 107 22.35 -4.04 -6.55
N GLU A 108 22.55 -5.15 -7.26
CA GLU A 108 21.85 -5.44 -8.51
C GLU A 108 20.96 -6.67 -8.36
N VAL A 109 19.81 -6.63 -9.02
CA VAL A 109 18.85 -7.72 -9.06
C VAL A 109 18.54 -8.07 -10.52
N ASP A 110 18.59 -9.35 -10.82
CA ASP A 110 18.29 -9.90 -12.13
C ASP A 110 16.78 -9.85 -12.45
N ILE A 111 16.44 -10.06 -13.72
CA ILE A 111 15.06 -9.97 -14.23
C ILE A 111 14.13 -11.12 -13.80
N ASN A 112 14.68 -12.19 -13.22
CA ASN A 112 13.92 -13.36 -12.79
C ASN A 112 13.22 -13.13 -11.44
N HIS A 113 13.70 -12.18 -10.66
CA HIS A 113 13.11 -11.80 -9.38
C HIS A 113 12.08 -10.68 -9.56
N GLY A 114 10.88 -10.90 -9.01
CA GLY A 114 9.76 -9.98 -9.15
C GLY A 114 9.79 -8.84 -8.13
N GLY A 115 10.41 -9.08 -6.97
CA GLY A 115 10.38 -8.15 -5.85
C GLY A 115 11.50 -8.35 -4.84
N ILE A 116 11.52 -7.45 -3.85
CA ILE A 116 12.45 -7.46 -2.73
C ILE A 116 11.71 -7.32 -1.41
N TYR A 117 12.22 -7.97 -0.38
CA TYR A 117 11.75 -7.89 0.99
C TYR A 117 12.86 -7.33 1.87
N ILE A 118 12.53 -6.38 2.74
CA ILE A 118 13.42 -5.82 3.75
C ILE A 118 12.87 -6.08 5.15
N SER A 119 13.74 -6.52 6.07
CA SER A 119 13.40 -6.79 7.46
C SER A 119 14.50 -6.40 8.43
N PHE A 120 14.16 -6.30 9.72
CA PHE A 120 15.14 -6.03 10.78
C PHE A 120 16.07 -7.22 11.04
N ASN A 121 15.60 -8.44 10.78
CA ASN A 121 16.34 -9.65 11.09
C ASN A 121 17.47 -9.86 10.08
N LYS A 122 18.72 -9.81 10.56
CA LYS A 122 19.88 -10.20 9.77
C LYS A 122 19.88 -11.71 9.60
N GLN A 123 19.63 -12.18 8.38
CA GLN A 123 19.80 -13.58 8.01
C GLN A 123 21.21 -13.78 7.46
N ASN A 124 21.90 -14.80 7.96
CA ASN A 124 23.28 -15.09 7.56
C ASN A 124 23.38 -15.63 6.12
N ASP A 125 22.28 -16.15 5.56
CA ASP A 125 22.19 -16.75 4.22
C ASP A 125 21.43 -15.86 3.22
N SER A 126 21.67 -14.54 3.23
CA SER A 126 20.93 -13.61 2.36
C SER A 126 21.49 -13.51 0.93
N ASP A 127 20.61 -13.49 -0.08
CA ASP A 127 21.00 -13.37 -1.50
C ASP A 127 21.49 -11.97 -1.94
N ILE A 128 21.15 -10.91 -1.20
CA ILE A 128 21.56 -9.52 -1.53
C ILE A 128 22.32 -8.90 -0.37
N HIS A 129 21.67 -8.86 0.79
CA HIS A 129 22.13 -8.19 2.00
C HIS A 129 21.47 -8.87 3.21
N PRO A 130 22.11 -8.97 4.39
CA PRO A 130 21.54 -9.71 5.52
C PRO A 130 20.11 -9.32 5.90
N ASN A 131 19.71 -8.08 5.61
CA ASN A 131 18.37 -7.54 5.87
C ASN A 131 17.43 -7.56 4.64
N ILE A 132 17.91 -7.98 3.47
CA ILE A 132 17.20 -7.89 2.19
C ILE A 132 17.28 -9.20 1.40
N THR A 133 16.12 -9.74 1.05
CA THR A 133 15.98 -11.00 0.30
C THR A 133 15.27 -10.74 -1.04
N LYS A 134 15.71 -11.45 -2.09
CA LYS A 134 15.00 -11.47 -3.39
C LYS A 134 13.81 -12.41 -3.30
N TYR A 135 12.72 -12.07 -3.98
CA TYR A 135 11.59 -12.98 -4.14
C TYR A 135 11.29 -13.21 -5.63
N PRO A 136 10.89 -14.43 -6.02
CA PRO A 136 10.47 -14.71 -7.38
C PRO A 136 9.22 -13.90 -7.71
N ARG A 137 8.81 -13.91 -8.98
CA ARG A 137 7.56 -13.23 -9.40
C ARG A 137 6.32 -13.75 -8.65
N SER A 138 6.38 -14.97 -8.12
CA SER A 138 5.38 -15.52 -7.19
C SER A 138 5.75 -15.17 -5.74
N ARG A 139 4.87 -14.49 -5.02
CA ARG A 139 5.08 -13.98 -3.66
C ARG A 139 4.73 -15.00 -2.57
N GLU A 140 4.81 -16.30 -2.89
CA GLU A 140 4.30 -17.37 -2.04
C GLU A 140 4.95 -17.34 -0.65
N GLY A 141 4.12 -17.47 0.40
CA GLY A 141 4.57 -17.44 1.79
C GLY A 141 4.63 -16.07 2.45
N LEU A 142 4.40 -14.96 1.73
CA LEU A 142 4.24 -13.64 2.33
C LEU A 142 2.76 -13.32 2.57
N GLU A 143 2.40 -13.11 3.84
CA GLU A 143 1.10 -12.51 4.20
C GLU A 143 1.17 -10.98 3.99
N LEU A 144 0.85 -10.52 2.78
CA LEU A 144 0.94 -9.11 2.41
C LEU A 144 -0.25 -8.28 2.95
N ILE A 145 0.08 -7.13 3.54
CA ILE A 145 -0.86 -6.08 3.93
C ILE A 145 -0.69 -4.94 2.93
N HIS A 146 -1.74 -4.70 2.16
CA HIS A 146 -1.80 -3.68 1.12
C HIS A 146 -2.45 -2.39 1.64
N HIS A 147 -2.21 -1.27 0.99
CA HIS A 147 -2.94 -0.04 1.31
C HIS A 147 -4.45 -0.24 1.00
N PRO A 148 -5.40 0.19 1.86
CA PRO A 148 -6.85 0.01 1.61
C PRO A 148 -7.36 0.58 0.28
N GLN A 149 -6.63 1.56 -0.26
CA GLN A 149 -6.93 2.26 -1.52
C GLN A 149 -5.95 1.90 -2.64
N GLU A 150 -5.13 0.84 -2.50
CA GLU A 150 -4.07 0.51 -3.46
C GLU A 150 -4.55 0.42 -4.92
N GLN A 151 -5.68 -0.26 -5.17
CA GLN A 151 -6.20 -0.41 -6.53
C GLN A 151 -6.48 0.96 -7.19
N GLN A 152 -7.02 1.91 -6.42
CA GLN A 152 -7.32 3.26 -6.90
C GLN A 152 -6.04 4.06 -7.15
N ILE A 153 -5.10 3.97 -6.21
CA ILE A 153 -3.77 4.58 -6.31
C ILE A 153 -3.08 4.11 -7.59
N GLU A 154 -2.96 2.79 -7.77
CA GLU A 154 -2.31 2.20 -8.94
C GLU A 154 -3.03 2.60 -10.23
N ALA A 155 -4.37 2.55 -10.24
CA ALA A 155 -5.14 2.93 -11.42
C ALA A 155 -4.92 4.38 -11.84
N VAL A 156 -5.04 5.33 -10.91
CA VAL A 156 -4.85 6.76 -11.18
C VAL A 156 -3.43 7.05 -11.63
N GLN A 157 -2.43 6.43 -11.00
CA GLN A 157 -1.04 6.56 -11.42
C GLN A 157 -0.81 6.08 -12.85
N LYS A 158 -1.33 4.90 -13.21
CA LYS A 158 -1.16 4.35 -14.57
C LYS A 158 -1.94 5.17 -15.59
N ILE A 159 -3.17 5.59 -15.29
CA ILE A 159 -3.97 6.47 -16.16
C ILE A 159 -3.24 7.79 -16.42
N HIS A 160 -2.62 8.39 -15.39
CA HIS A 160 -1.86 9.63 -15.52
C HIS A 160 -0.59 9.53 -16.38
N GLN A 161 -0.18 8.33 -16.82
CA GLN A 161 0.89 8.18 -17.81
C GLN A 161 0.46 8.61 -19.21
N ILE A 162 -0.85 8.64 -19.49
CA ILE A 162 -1.43 9.08 -20.76
C ILE A 162 -2.37 10.27 -20.53
N VAL A 163 -3.40 10.08 -19.72
CA VAL A 163 -4.48 11.07 -19.54
C VAL A 163 -4.03 12.17 -18.58
N GLY A 164 -4.29 13.42 -18.95
CA GLY A 164 -3.91 14.62 -18.23
C GLY A 164 -2.45 15.03 -18.40
N MET A 165 -1.64 14.27 -19.15
CA MET A 165 -0.26 14.67 -19.43
C MET A 165 -0.21 15.98 -20.23
N ASN A 166 -1.02 16.14 -21.28
CA ASN A 166 -1.09 17.40 -22.05
C ASN A 166 -1.37 18.62 -21.14
N ALA A 167 -2.32 18.48 -20.21
CA ALA A 167 -2.65 19.53 -19.26
C ALA A 167 -1.47 19.89 -18.34
N LYS A 168 -0.77 18.89 -17.81
CA LYS A 168 0.40 19.08 -16.93
C LYS A 168 1.55 19.80 -17.64
N PHE A 169 1.81 19.48 -18.91
CA PHE A 169 2.82 20.19 -19.71
C PHE A 169 2.47 21.67 -19.89
N ASN A 170 1.21 21.97 -20.20
CA ASN A 170 0.78 23.34 -20.43
C ASN A 170 0.80 24.18 -19.14
N ALA A 171 0.51 23.56 -17.99
CA ALA A 171 0.45 24.25 -16.70
C ALA A 171 1.79 24.33 -15.96
N GLN A 172 2.84 23.61 -16.40
CA GLN A 172 4.08 23.38 -15.64
C GLN A 172 3.87 22.93 -14.18
N ASN A 173 2.70 22.37 -13.89
CA ASN A 173 2.28 22.01 -12.54
C ASN A 173 2.15 20.49 -12.45
N MET A 174 3.17 19.85 -11.87
CA MET A 174 3.15 18.43 -11.60
C MET A 174 2.60 18.19 -10.19
N PRO A 175 1.70 17.21 -10.01
CA PRO A 175 1.15 16.92 -8.70
C PRO A 175 2.26 16.49 -7.74
N LYS A 176 2.32 17.12 -6.57
CA LYS A 176 3.16 16.66 -5.46
C LYS A 176 2.55 15.35 -4.94
N LYS A 177 3.18 14.23 -5.28
CA LYS A 177 2.78 12.92 -4.74
C LYS A 177 3.11 12.87 -3.26
N LYS A 178 2.23 12.24 -2.48
CA LYS A 178 2.57 11.89 -1.11
C LYS A 178 3.64 10.81 -1.15
N PHE A 179 4.72 11.04 -0.42
CA PHE A 179 5.88 10.18 -0.52
C PHE A 179 5.78 8.98 0.44
N LEU A 180 5.45 9.24 1.71
CA LEU A 180 5.33 8.21 2.74
C LEU A 180 3.88 7.73 2.86
N ILE A 181 3.64 6.42 2.67
CA ILE A 181 2.30 5.83 2.75
C ILE A 181 2.05 5.00 4.02
N PHE A 182 3.09 4.53 4.69
CA PHE A 182 3.00 3.79 5.94
C PHE A 182 4.19 4.18 6.81
N ASP A 183 3.96 4.41 8.10
CA ASP A 183 4.97 4.93 9.02
C ASP A 183 5.34 3.99 10.18
N GLY A 184 4.78 2.78 10.18
CA GLY A 184 4.94 1.80 11.26
C GLY A 184 3.69 1.65 12.13
N GLN A 185 2.75 2.60 12.10
CA GLN A 185 1.56 2.57 12.94
C GLN A 185 0.27 2.40 12.13
N ALA A 186 0.14 3.15 11.04
CA ALA A 186 -1.04 3.12 10.17
C ALA A 186 -0.72 3.66 8.77
N TRP A 187 -1.66 3.46 7.85
CA TRP A 187 -1.57 4.04 6.53
C TRP A 187 -1.78 5.56 6.57
N GLU A 188 -0.96 6.29 5.86
CA GLU A 188 -1.18 7.71 5.63
C GLU A 188 -2.41 7.92 4.73
N PRO A 189 -3.30 8.88 5.03
CA PRO A 189 -4.41 9.17 4.14
C PRO A 189 -3.87 9.71 2.82
N MET A 190 -4.42 9.20 1.72
CA MET A 190 -4.12 9.67 0.37
C MET A 190 -5.02 10.84 0.00
N ASP A 191 -4.44 11.87 -0.60
CA ASP A 191 -5.21 13.03 -1.04
C ASP A 191 -6.15 12.64 -2.19
N LYS A 192 -7.30 13.32 -2.29
CA LYS A 192 -8.26 13.09 -3.40
C LYS A 192 -7.59 13.20 -4.77
N VAL A 193 -6.59 14.07 -4.90
CA VAL A 193 -5.82 14.29 -6.14
C VAL A 193 -5.00 13.06 -6.54
N GLU A 194 -4.62 12.20 -5.58
CA GLU A 194 -3.91 10.94 -5.85
C GLU A 194 -4.87 9.76 -6.11
N LEU A 195 -6.14 9.91 -5.73
CA LEU A 195 -7.16 8.87 -5.84
C LEU A 195 -8.17 9.10 -6.96
N THR A 196 -8.11 10.25 -7.63
CA THR A 196 -9.02 10.62 -8.71
C THR A 196 -8.27 11.30 -9.85
N ILE A 197 -8.79 11.16 -11.07
CA ILE A 197 -8.32 11.93 -12.22
C ILE A 197 -8.87 13.35 -12.10
N ASP A 198 -7.98 14.34 -12.03
CA ASP A 198 -8.36 15.75 -11.96
C ASP A 198 -8.91 16.24 -13.30
N THR A 199 -10.23 16.36 -13.39
CA THR A 199 -10.94 16.90 -14.57
C THR A 199 -11.26 18.38 -14.45
N SER A 200 -10.61 19.12 -13.53
CA SER A 200 -10.75 20.59 -13.46
C SER A 200 -10.12 21.27 -14.68
N ASN A 201 -9.07 20.69 -15.25
CA ASN A 201 -8.49 21.12 -16.51
C ASN A 201 -9.34 20.62 -17.70
N GLN A 202 -9.69 21.54 -18.60
CA GLN A 202 -10.54 21.25 -19.76
C GLN A 202 -9.96 20.17 -20.69
N ILE A 203 -8.63 20.14 -20.88
CA ILE A 203 -7.97 19.13 -21.74
C ILE A 203 -8.13 17.74 -21.13
N THR A 204 -7.85 17.59 -19.83
CA THR A 204 -8.00 16.31 -19.13
C THR A 204 -9.45 15.85 -19.13
N LYS A 205 -10.40 16.78 -18.98
CA LYS A 205 -11.83 16.49 -19.06
C LYS A 205 -12.23 15.98 -20.46
N GLU A 206 -11.72 16.59 -21.52
CA GLU A 206 -11.96 16.15 -22.90
C GLU A 206 -11.35 14.77 -23.18
N GLU A 207 -10.12 14.52 -22.73
CA GLU A 207 -9.47 13.20 -22.82
C GLU A 207 -10.26 12.12 -22.07
N MET A 208 -10.78 12.42 -20.88
CA MET A 208 -11.64 11.50 -20.12
C MET A 208 -12.98 11.25 -20.83
N ASN A 209 -13.62 12.30 -21.37
CA ASN A 209 -14.88 12.16 -22.13
C ASN A 209 -14.69 11.39 -23.43
N PHE A 210 -13.48 11.45 -24.01
CA PHE A 210 -13.13 10.67 -25.19
C PHE A 210 -13.07 9.17 -24.91
N ILE A 211 -13.07 8.71 -23.65
CA ILE A 211 -13.05 7.29 -23.28
C ILE A 211 -14.40 6.90 -22.67
N SER A 212 -15.16 6.05 -23.37
CA SER A 212 -16.48 5.62 -22.92
C SER A 212 -16.38 4.60 -21.78
N LYS A 213 -17.21 4.78 -20.75
CA LYS A 213 -17.38 3.80 -19.65
C LYS A 213 -17.83 2.43 -20.15
N GLU A 214 -18.69 2.40 -21.16
CA GLU A 214 -19.29 1.17 -21.71
C GLU A 214 -18.43 0.50 -22.79
N ALA A 215 -17.36 1.15 -23.24
CA ALA A 215 -16.47 0.60 -24.26
C ALA A 215 -15.72 -0.65 -23.74
N PRO A 216 -15.56 -1.70 -24.56
CA PRO A 216 -14.72 -2.84 -24.22
C PRO A 216 -13.24 -2.45 -24.20
N PHE A 217 -12.43 -3.29 -23.55
CA PHE A 217 -11.00 -3.10 -23.34
C PHE A 217 -10.24 -2.68 -24.61
N ILE A 218 -10.49 -3.34 -25.74
CA ILE A 218 -9.76 -3.07 -26.99
C ILE A 218 -10.05 -1.68 -27.56
N GLU A 219 -11.29 -1.20 -27.39
CA GLU A 219 -11.69 0.14 -27.82
C GLU A 219 -11.13 1.21 -26.88
N VAL A 220 -11.14 0.96 -25.57
CA VAL A 220 -10.48 1.83 -24.58
C VAL A 220 -8.99 1.95 -24.90
N ALA A 221 -8.32 0.83 -25.20
CA ALA A 221 -6.91 0.83 -25.61
C ALA A 221 -6.71 1.64 -26.90
N GLY A 222 -7.54 1.45 -27.93
CA GLY A 222 -7.48 2.21 -29.17
C GLY A 222 -7.60 3.73 -28.98
N ARG A 223 -8.55 4.16 -28.12
CA ARG A 223 -8.72 5.58 -27.77
C ARG A 223 -7.50 6.13 -27.02
N LEU A 224 -6.94 5.37 -26.08
CA LEU A 224 -5.73 5.73 -25.35
C LEU A 224 -4.49 5.84 -26.26
N ILE A 225 -4.39 5.02 -27.33
CA ILE A 225 -3.30 5.11 -28.32
C ILE A 225 -3.32 6.49 -28.99
N GLY A 226 -4.50 6.97 -29.38
CA GLY A 226 -4.64 8.30 -29.99
C GLY A 226 -4.14 9.43 -29.07
N ILE A 227 -4.48 9.35 -27.78
CA ILE A 227 -4.00 10.32 -26.78
C ILE A 227 -2.47 10.20 -26.61
N ALA A 228 -1.96 8.98 -26.45
CA ALA A 228 -0.52 8.73 -26.24
C ALA A 228 0.35 9.20 -27.42
N GLU A 229 -0.10 9.00 -28.66
CA GLU A 229 0.60 9.50 -29.86
C GLU A 229 0.64 11.04 -29.89
N SER A 230 -0.39 11.74 -29.39
CA SER A 230 -0.44 13.21 -29.33
C SER A 230 0.61 13.82 -28.39
N ILE A 231 1.08 13.06 -27.39
CA ILE A 231 2.05 13.51 -26.38
C ILE A 231 3.46 12.96 -26.59
N LYS A 232 3.64 11.95 -27.44
CA LYS A 232 4.93 11.25 -27.63
C LYS A 232 6.10 12.17 -28.00
N ASN A 233 5.85 13.25 -28.74
CA ASN A 233 6.90 14.22 -29.10
C ASN A 233 7.14 15.29 -28.03
N LYS A 234 6.28 15.36 -27.00
CA LYS A 234 6.37 16.30 -25.88
C LYS A 234 7.01 15.67 -24.64
N VAL A 235 6.95 14.33 -24.53
CA VAL A 235 7.46 13.54 -23.40
C VAL A 235 8.39 12.47 -23.93
N GLN A 236 9.50 12.21 -23.25
CA GLN A 236 10.32 11.05 -23.55
C GLN A 236 9.59 9.77 -23.06
N ILE A 237 8.65 9.27 -23.86
CA ILE A 237 7.99 7.99 -23.60
C ILE A 237 8.92 6.88 -24.08
N ILE A 238 9.57 6.20 -23.14
CA ILE A 238 10.50 5.10 -23.42
C ILE A 238 9.71 3.88 -23.96
N THR A 239 8.50 3.66 -23.45
CA THR A 239 7.59 2.60 -23.90
C THR A 239 6.83 3.01 -25.16
N PRO A 240 6.72 2.16 -26.20
CA PRO A 240 5.90 2.46 -27.37
C PRO A 240 4.45 2.80 -27.00
N PRO A 241 3.81 3.82 -27.62
CA PRO A 241 2.45 4.24 -27.27
C PRO A 241 1.43 3.10 -27.22
N LYS A 242 1.47 2.20 -28.21
CA LYS A 242 0.61 1.01 -28.26
C LYS A 242 0.71 0.14 -27.00
N GLU A 243 1.94 -0.16 -26.57
CA GLU A 243 2.18 -1.01 -25.41
C GLU A 243 1.74 -0.30 -24.12
N LEU A 244 2.08 0.97 -23.97
CA LEU A 244 1.65 1.80 -22.84
C LEU A 244 0.12 1.86 -22.74
N SER A 245 -0.57 2.10 -23.86
CA SER A 245 -2.04 2.19 -23.89
C SER A 245 -2.72 0.88 -23.53
N MET A 246 -2.17 -0.28 -23.91
CA MET A 246 -2.69 -1.58 -23.50
C MET A 246 -2.55 -1.78 -21.98
N GLN A 247 -1.41 -1.39 -21.40
CA GLN A 247 -1.21 -1.45 -19.95
C GLN A 247 -2.18 -0.52 -19.22
N VAL A 248 -2.36 0.70 -19.70
CA VAL A 248 -3.24 1.71 -19.08
C VAL A 248 -4.73 1.36 -19.26
N ALA A 249 -5.12 0.74 -20.38
CA ALA A 249 -6.51 0.39 -20.65
C ALA A 249 -7.11 -0.53 -19.57
N PHE A 250 -6.32 -1.47 -19.04
CA PHE A 250 -6.75 -2.33 -17.94
C PHE A 250 -7.24 -1.53 -16.73
N TYR A 251 -6.47 -0.51 -16.34
CA TYR A 251 -6.75 0.36 -15.20
C TYR A 251 -7.86 1.36 -15.50
N MET A 252 -7.85 1.96 -16.70
CA MET A 252 -8.89 2.90 -17.14
C MET A 252 -10.27 2.25 -17.15
N GLU A 253 -10.36 1.05 -17.72
CA GLU A 253 -11.60 0.29 -17.77
C GLU A 253 -12.14 0.00 -16.35
N GLY A 254 -11.24 -0.41 -15.44
CA GLY A 254 -11.54 -0.62 -14.02
C GLY A 254 -12.04 0.65 -13.35
N TYR A 255 -11.31 1.76 -13.50
CA TYR A 255 -11.63 3.05 -12.91
C TYR A 255 -13.02 3.55 -13.32
N LEU A 256 -13.34 3.51 -14.62
CA LEU A 256 -14.64 3.95 -15.14
C LEU A 256 -15.82 3.07 -14.68
N ASN A 257 -15.56 1.79 -14.39
CA ASN A 257 -16.58 0.80 -14.05
C ASN A 257 -16.54 0.34 -12.59
N GLN A 258 -15.99 1.18 -11.70
CA GLN A 258 -15.92 0.90 -10.26
C GLN A 258 -15.30 -0.47 -9.94
N TYR A 259 -14.36 -0.93 -10.77
CA TYR A 259 -13.62 -2.17 -10.64
C TYR A 259 -14.50 -3.44 -10.61
N ASN A 260 -15.66 -3.42 -11.27
CA ASN A 260 -16.54 -4.59 -11.37
C ASN A 260 -15.95 -5.68 -12.28
N HIS A 261 -15.11 -6.55 -11.71
CA HIS A 261 -14.36 -7.59 -12.41
C HIS A 261 -15.24 -8.52 -13.27
N SER A 262 -16.40 -8.95 -12.75
CA SER A 262 -17.34 -9.83 -13.46
C SER A 262 -17.96 -9.15 -14.68
N LEU A 263 -18.46 -7.91 -14.52
CA LEU A 263 -19.01 -7.11 -15.62
C LEU A 263 -17.99 -6.92 -16.74
N LEU A 264 -16.77 -6.52 -16.38
CA LEU A 264 -15.71 -6.24 -17.34
C LEU A 264 -15.28 -7.49 -18.10
N PHE A 265 -15.15 -8.63 -17.41
CA PHE A 265 -14.84 -9.90 -18.06
C PHE A 265 -15.92 -10.33 -19.05
N LYS A 266 -17.19 -10.24 -18.64
CA LYS A 266 -18.34 -10.57 -19.49
C LYS A 266 -18.39 -9.69 -20.74
N ARG A 267 -18.21 -8.37 -20.59
CA ARG A 267 -18.20 -7.42 -21.72
C ARG A 267 -17.06 -7.72 -22.69
N ASN A 268 -15.84 -7.90 -22.20
CA ASN A 268 -14.69 -8.12 -23.06
C ASN A 268 -14.70 -9.50 -23.71
N LEU A 269 -15.23 -10.51 -23.03
CA LEU A 269 -15.44 -11.84 -23.62
C LEU A 269 -16.43 -11.77 -24.79
N LYS A 270 -17.53 -11.02 -24.62
CA LYS A 270 -18.50 -10.78 -25.69
C LYS A 270 -17.84 -10.10 -26.89
N GLU A 271 -17.07 -9.05 -26.66
CA GLU A 271 -16.33 -8.35 -27.71
C GLU A 271 -15.42 -9.29 -28.50
N ILE A 272 -14.65 -10.14 -27.81
CA ILE A 272 -13.77 -11.12 -28.44
C ILE A 272 -14.57 -12.13 -29.28
N ILE A 273 -15.69 -12.65 -28.77
CA ILE A 273 -16.50 -13.64 -29.50
C ILE A 273 -17.13 -13.04 -30.76
N ASP A 274 -17.58 -11.79 -30.69
CA ASP A 274 -18.23 -11.09 -31.79
C ASP A 274 -17.22 -10.70 -32.87
N ASN A 275 -16.00 -10.30 -32.48
CA ASN A 275 -14.99 -9.73 -33.39
C ASN A 275 -13.74 -10.59 -33.63
N ILE A 276 -13.71 -11.86 -33.20
CA ILE A 276 -12.59 -12.76 -33.50
C ILE A 276 -12.39 -12.90 -35.02
N THR A 277 -11.18 -12.61 -35.48
CA THR A 277 -10.82 -12.55 -36.90
C THR A 277 -10.74 -13.94 -37.53
N ALA A 278 -10.25 -14.94 -36.80
CA ALA A 278 -10.25 -16.32 -37.25
C ALA A 278 -11.66 -16.91 -37.20
N LYS A 279 -12.09 -17.55 -38.29
CA LYS A 279 -13.40 -18.22 -38.34
C LYS A 279 -13.30 -19.63 -37.75
N PRO A 280 -14.34 -20.12 -37.04
CA PRO A 280 -14.43 -21.51 -36.59
C PRO A 280 -14.25 -22.50 -37.75
N GLN A 281 -13.27 -23.39 -37.65
CA GLN A 281 -12.89 -24.36 -38.68
C GLN A 281 -13.48 -25.75 -38.39
N THR A 282 -13.56 -26.14 -37.11
CA THR A 282 -14.02 -27.47 -36.66
C THR A 282 -15.43 -27.45 -36.06
N LYS A 283 -15.98 -28.63 -35.74
CA LYS A 283 -17.26 -28.73 -35.00
C LYS A 283 -17.08 -28.26 -33.55
N GLU A 284 -15.93 -28.54 -32.98
CA GLU A 284 -15.50 -28.18 -31.63
C GLU A 284 -15.43 -26.65 -31.48
N ASP A 285 -14.85 -25.96 -32.48
CA ASP A 285 -14.77 -24.49 -32.51
C ASP A 285 -16.17 -23.85 -32.48
N ARG A 286 -17.10 -24.37 -33.32
CA ARG A 286 -18.48 -23.88 -33.38
C ARG A 286 -19.23 -24.18 -32.07
N ARG A 287 -18.97 -25.34 -31.47
CA ARG A 287 -19.55 -25.72 -30.17
C ARG A 287 -19.04 -24.81 -29.06
N LEU A 288 -17.74 -24.49 -29.03
CA LEU A 288 -17.17 -23.53 -28.09
C LEU A 288 -17.88 -22.18 -28.20
N LYS A 289 -17.91 -21.59 -29.41
CA LYS A 289 -18.54 -20.29 -29.64
C LYS A 289 -20.02 -20.27 -29.23
N LYS A 290 -20.78 -21.32 -29.54
CA LYS A 290 -22.18 -21.47 -29.11
C LYS A 290 -22.31 -21.53 -27.57
N ASN A 291 -21.47 -22.34 -26.93
CA ASN A 291 -21.50 -22.51 -25.47
C ASN A 291 -21.11 -21.22 -24.76
N LEU A 292 -20.08 -20.50 -25.23
CA LEU A 292 -19.69 -19.19 -24.69
C LEU A 292 -20.83 -18.17 -24.79
N ASN A 293 -21.50 -18.09 -25.94
CA ASN A 293 -22.69 -17.24 -26.10
C ASN A 293 -23.84 -17.61 -25.15
N THR A 294 -24.00 -18.90 -24.85
CA THR A 294 -25.01 -19.36 -23.89
C THR A 294 -24.64 -18.93 -22.46
N ILE A 295 -23.37 -19.08 -22.08
CA ILE A 295 -22.86 -18.67 -20.77
C ILE A 295 -22.99 -17.15 -20.58
N LEU A 296 -22.71 -16.36 -21.63
CA LEU A 296 -22.82 -14.89 -21.60
C LEU A 296 -24.23 -14.37 -21.28
N ILE A 297 -25.29 -15.16 -21.42
CA ILE A 297 -26.65 -14.71 -21.10
C ILE A 297 -26.90 -14.71 -19.59
N LYS A 298 -26.12 -15.47 -18.81
CA LYS A 298 -26.34 -15.61 -17.37
C LYS A 298 -26.02 -14.32 -16.60
N ASP A 299 -26.76 -14.10 -15.52
CA ASP A 299 -26.60 -12.91 -14.65
C ASP A 299 -25.54 -13.07 -13.57
N ASN A 300 -25.08 -14.30 -13.32
CA ASN A 300 -24.05 -14.60 -12.33
C ASN A 300 -22.63 -14.36 -12.88
N ASP A 301 -21.64 -14.47 -12.00
CA ASP A 301 -20.25 -14.51 -12.43
C ASP A 301 -19.99 -15.79 -13.24
N ILE A 302 -19.50 -15.61 -14.47
CA ILE A 302 -19.31 -16.66 -15.47
C ILE A 302 -17.87 -17.19 -15.54
N PHE A 303 -16.93 -16.63 -14.78
CA PHE A 303 -15.49 -16.90 -14.96
C PHE A 303 -15.14 -18.38 -14.87
N SER A 304 -15.60 -19.07 -13.82
CA SER A 304 -15.29 -20.50 -13.63
C SER A 304 -15.86 -21.38 -14.74
N GLU A 305 -17.07 -21.07 -15.22
CA GLU A 305 -17.69 -21.80 -16.33
C GLU A 305 -16.93 -21.62 -17.64
N VAL A 306 -16.55 -20.38 -17.96
CA VAL A 306 -15.75 -20.06 -19.15
C VAL A 306 -14.38 -20.74 -19.09
N ASN A 307 -13.70 -20.67 -17.95
CA ASN A 307 -12.37 -21.26 -17.80
C ASN A 307 -12.40 -22.80 -17.92
N ASN A 308 -13.39 -23.45 -17.32
CA ASN A 308 -13.57 -24.90 -17.45
C ASN A 308 -13.88 -25.31 -18.89
N LEU A 309 -14.76 -24.57 -19.56
CA LEU A 309 -15.09 -24.80 -20.97
C LEU A 309 -13.85 -24.63 -21.87
N CYS A 310 -13.06 -23.58 -21.64
CA CYS A 310 -11.87 -23.29 -22.44
C CYS A 310 -10.75 -24.29 -22.20
N LYS A 311 -10.58 -24.76 -20.96
CA LYS A 311 -9.66 -25.85 -20.63
C LYS A 311 -10.02 -27.13 -21.39
N SER A 312 -11.29 -27.55 -21.30
CA SER A 312 -11.77 -28.74 -22.03
C SER A 312 -11.60 -28.59 -23.55
N TYR A 313 -11.90 -27.41 -24.10
CA TYR A 313 -11.69 -27.13 -25.52
C TYR A 313 -10.21 -27.19 -25.92
N LYS A 314 -9.31 -26.62 -25.11
CA LYS A 314 -7.87 -26.63 -25.38
C LYS A 314 -7.31 -28.06 -25.43
N GLU A 315 -7.80 -28.95 -24.56
CA GLU A 315 -7.38 -30.35 -24.47
C GLU A 315 -7.90 -31.21 -25.63
N ASN A 316 -9.14 -30.96 -26.10
CA ASN A 316 -9.84 -31.89 -26.99
C ASN A 316 -10.00 -31.40 -28.45
N ALA A 317 -9.90 -30.10 -28.72
CA ALA A 317 -10.10 -29.57 -30.07
C ALA A 317 -8.83 -29.72 -30.93
N PRO A 318 -8.95 -29.98 -32.24
CA PRO A 318 -7.81 -29.97 -33.17
C PRO A 318 -7.13 -28.60 -33.22
N ASP A 319 -5.81 -28.59 -33.36
CA ASP A 319 -5.06 -27.33 -33.48
C ASP A 319 -5.37 -26.63 -34.81
N ASN A 320 -5.74 -25.36 -34.69
CA ASN A 320 -6.08 -24.50 -35.81
C ASN A 320 -5.95 -23.03 -35.40
N GLN A 321 -6.01 -22.12 -36.38
CA GLN A 321 -5.83 -20.69 -36.15
C GLN A 321 -6.88 -20.11 -35.18
N PHE A 322 -8.13 -20.57 -35.24
CA PHE A 322 -9.19 -20.13 -34.32
C PHE A 322 -8.88 -20.56 -32.89
N LYS A 323 -8.51 -21.83 -32.66
CA LYS A 323 -8.09 -22.35 -31.35
C LYS A 323 -6.91 -21.54 -30.79
N THR A 324 -5.90 -21.25 -31.61
CA THR A 324 -4.74 -20.46 -31.17
C THR A 324 -5.15 -19.08 -30.66
N TYR A 325 -5.90 -18.30 -31.46
CA TYR A 325 -6.26 -16.94 -31.03
C TYR A 325 -7.24 -16.92 -29.87
N ILE A 326 -8.33 -17.69 -29.93
CA ILE A 326 -9.36 -17.66 -28.88
C ILE A 326 -8.78 -18.09 -27.52
N THR A 327 -7.81 -19.02 -27.51
CA THR A 327 -7.20 -19.46 -26.25
C THR A 327 -6.22 -18.43 -25.67
N ILE A 328 -5.50 -17.68 -26.51
CA ILE A 328 -4.67 -16.55 -26.06
C ILE A 328 -5.56 -15.44 -25.51
N ASP A 329 -6.56 -15.01 -26.27
CA ASP A 329 -7.48 -13.94 -25.90
C ASP A 329 -8.20 -14.23 -24.57
N ILE A 330 -8.73 -15.45 -24.41
CA ILE A 330 -9.40 -15.85 -23.15
C ILE A 330 -8.40 -15.97 -22.01
N LYS A 331 -7.15 -16.41 -22.26
CA LYS A 331 -6.12 -16.45 -21.23
C LYS A 331 -5.82 -15.04 -20.71
N ASP A 332 -5.62 -14.08 -21.60
CA ASP A 332 -5.33 -12.69 -21.23
C ASP A 332 -6.50 -12.07 -20.46
N LEU A 333 -7.75 -12.29 -20.90
CA LEU A 333 -8.94 -11.88 -20.14
C LEU A 333 -9.03 -12.55 -18.78
N SER A 334 -8.61 -13.81 -18.67
CA SER A 334 -8.63 -14.54 -17.41
C SER A 334 -7.62 -13.97 -16.42
N GLU A 335 -6.42 -13.62 -16.88
CA GLU A 335 -5.40 -12.94 -16.07
C GLU A 335 -5.90 -11.57 -15.60
N MET A 336 -6.54 -10.79 -16.48
CA MET A 336 -7.16 -9.51 -16.12
C MET A 336 -8.28 -9.69 -15.08
N TYR A 337 -9.15 -10.70 -15.25
CA TYR A 337 -10.21 -11.00 -14.30
C TYR A 337 -9.62 -11.35 -12.93
N LEU A 338 -8.65 -12.26 -12.87
CA LEU A 338 -8.03 -12.70 -11.62
C LEU A 338 -7.35 -11.54 -10.89
N LYS A 339 -6.64 -10.66 -11.61
CA LYS A 339 -6.03 -9.46 -11.01
C LYS A 339 -7.09 -8.52 -10.42
N ARG A 340 -8.22 -8.30 -11.11
CA ARG A 340 -9.30 -7.44 -10.57
C ARG A 340 -10.03 -8.10 -9.40
N LYS A 341 -10.24 -9.41 -9.47
CA LYS A 341 -10.85 -10.21 -8.39
C LYS A 341 -9.97 -10.19 -7.14
N TYR A 342 -8.65 -10.28 -7.28
CA TYR A 342 -7.70 -10.15 -6.16
C TYR A 342 -7.95 -8.87 -5.35
N TYR A 343 -8.02 -7.71 -6.01
CA TYR A 343 -8.28 -6.44 -5.32
C TYR A 343 -9.70 -6.34 -4.74
N HIS A 344 -10.68 -6.94 -5.39
CA HIS A 344 -12.03 -7.04 -4.85
C HIS A 344 -12.04 -7.84 -3.54
N ASP A 345 -11.41 -9.02 -3.53
CA ASP A 345 -11.38 -9.91 -2.37
C ASP A 345 -10.56 -9.28 -1.23
N LEU A 346 -9.47 -8.58 -1.54
CA LEU A 346 -8.70 -7.78 -0.59
C LEU A 346 -9.56 -6.70 0.07
N LYS A 347 -10.40 -5.99 -0.70
CA LYS A 347 -11.32 -4.99 -0.17
C LYS A 347 -12.36 -5.60 0.78
N GLN A 348 -12.88 -6.79 0.46
CA GLN A 348 -13.80 -7.52 1.36
C GLN A 348 -13.10 -7.91 2.67
N LEU A 349 -11.88 -8.45 2.57
CA LEU A 349 -11.07 -8.80 3.74
C LEU A 349 -10.84 -7.59 4.67
N TYR A 350 -10.64 -6.40 4.11
CA TYR A 350 -10.48 -5.17 4.90
C TYR A 350 -11.76 -4.72 5.59
N GLN A 351 -12.92 -4.94 4.97
CA GLN A 351 -14.20 -4.70 5.62
C GLN A 351 -14.38 -5.67 6.80
N GLU A 352 -14.04 -6.95 6.64
CA GLU A 352 -14.08 -7.95 7.71
C GLU A 352 -13.12 -7.61 8.87
N PHE A 353 -11.90 -7.16 8.55
CA PHE A 353 -10.94 -6.68 9.54
C PHE A 353 -11.48 -5.47 10.32
N GLN A 354 -12.10 -4.52 9.61
CA GLN A 354 -12.70 -3.35 10.23
C GLN A 354 -13.87 -3.75 11.15
N GLU A 355 -14.75 -4.64 10.72
CA GLU A 355 -15.86 -5.14 11.54
C GLU A 355 -15.36 -5.88 12.79
N THR A 356 -14.33 -6.71 12.63
CA THR A 356 -13.70 -7.42 13.76
C THR A 356 -13.07 -6.44 14.75
N ALA A 357 -12.35 -5.42 14.27
CA ALA A 357 -11.77 -4.39 15.13
C ALA A 357 -12.86 -3.63 15.92
N LEU A 358 -13.99 -3.31 15.28
CA LEU A 358 -15.11 -2.63 15.95
C LEU A 358 -15.77 -3.48 17.02
N ARG A 359 -15.96 -4.77 16.75
CA ARG A 359 -16.48 -5.74 17.72
C ARG A 359 -15.56 -5.84 18.94
N LEU A 360 -14.27 -6.06 18.71
CA LEU A 360 -13.25 -6.13 19.77
C LEU A 360 -13.19 -4.85 20.60
N ASN A 361 -13.26 -3.68 19.94
CA ASN A 361 -13.29 -2.40 20.64
C ASN A 361 -14.53 -2.25 21.53
N LYS A 362 -15.71 -2.70 21.06
CA LYS A 362 -16.93 -2.69 21.87
C LYS A 362 -16.81 -3.61 23.09
N GLU A 363 -16.35 -4.85 22.89
CA GLU A 363 -16.13 -5.79 24.00
C GLU A 363 -15.09 -5.26 25.00
N GLY A 364 -14.03 -4.61 24.52
CA GLY A 364 -13.03 -3.95 25.35
C GLY A 364 -13.64 -2.84 26.21
N PHE A 365 -14.52 -2.03 25.62
CA PHE A 365 -15.25 -1.00 26.36
C PHE A 365 -16.17 -1.59 27.42
N ASP A 366 -16.90 -2.67 27.12
CA ASP A 366 -17.76 -3.35 28.09
C ASP A 366 -16.93 -3.90 29.27
N CYS A 367 -15.74 -4.46 29.01
CA CYS A 367 -14.81 -4.89 30.06
C CYS A 367 -14.29 -3.71 30.90
N TYR A 368 -13.97 -2.58 30.26
CA TYR A 368 -13.54 -1.37 30.94
C TYR A 368 -14.63 -0.86 31.91
N GLN A 369 -15.90 -0.85 31.48
CA GLN A 369 -17.02 -0.45 32.33
C GLN A 369 -17.25 -1.41 33.50
N ALA A 370 -16.98 -2.69 33.29
CA ALA A 370 -16.95 -3.70 34.35
C ALA A 370 -15.70 -3.62 35.26
N LYS A 371 -14.83 -2.61 35.07
CA LYS A 371 -13.55 -2.44 35.78
C LYS A 371 -12.55 -3.58 35.57
N ASN A 372 -12.75 -4.41 34.54
CA ASN A 372 -11.80 -5.44 34.13
C ASN A 372 -10.79 -4.87 33.13
N PHE A 373 -9.91 -4.01 33.64
CA PHE A 373 -8.98 -3.23 32.81
C PHE A 373 -7.93 -4.10 32.11
N SER A 374 -7.48 -5.20 32.74
CA SER A 374 -6.55 -6.13 32.10
C SER A 374 -7.15 -6.78 30.84
N ARG A 375 -8.40 -7.25 30.93
CA ARG A 375 -9.11 -7.79 29.76
C ARG A 375 -9.41 -6.71 28.71
N ALA A 376 -9.78 -5.51 29.15
CA ALA A 376 -10.02 -4.38 28.25
C ALA A 376 -8.77 -4.05 27.42
N THR A 377 -7.59 -3.95 28.05
CA THR A 377 -6.32 -3.73 27.37
C THR A 377 -6.03 -4.79 26.31
N GLN A 378 -6.24 -6.08 26.62
CA GLN A 378 -6.04 -7.17 25.63
C GLN A 378 -6.96 -7.03 24.40
N LEU A 379 -8.22 -6.68 24.63
CA LEU A 379 -9.21 -6.50 23.57
C LEU A 379 -8.91 -5.25 22.71
N PHE A 380 -8.54 -4.13 23.35
CA PHE A 380 -8.14 -2.92 22.63
C PHE A 380 -6.88 -3.13 21.80
N ARG A 381 -5.86 -3.81 22.34
CA ARG A 381 -4.66 -4.19 21.58
C ARG A 381 -5.00 -5.05 20.36
N SER A 382 -5.89 -6.02 20.54
CA SER A 382 -6.37 -6.85 19.43
C SER A 382 -7.09 -6.02 18.37
N ALA A 383 -7.93 -5.06 18.78
CA ALA A 383 -8.59 -4.13 17.86
C ALA A 383 -7.59 -3.23 17.10
N ILE A 384 -6.56 -2.71 17.78
CA ILE A 384 -5.48 -1.93 17.15
C ILE A 384 -4.81 -2.75 16.05
N LYS A 385 -4.45 -4.01 16.34
CA LYS A 385 -3.82 -4.92 15.37
C LYS A 385 -4.64 -5.06 14.08
N TYR A 386 -5.95 -5.23 14.18
CA TYR A 386 -6.82 -5.29 12.99
C TYR A 386 -6.89 -3.94 12.26
N PHE A 387 -6.98 -2.82 12.99
CA PHE A 387 -6.98 -1.51 12.36
C PHE A 387 -5.66 -1.15 11.67
N THR A 388 -4.50 -1.59 12.18
CA THR A 388 -3.20 -1.41 11.51
C THR A 388 -3.21 -2.03 10.09
N TYR A 389 -4.00 -3.08 9.87
CA TYR A 389 -4.08 -3.73 8.55
C TYR A 389 -5.02 -3.01 7.58
N CYS A 390 -6.05 -2.30 8.07
CA CYS A 390 -7.15 -1.84 7.21
C CYS A 390 -7.48 -0.34 7.32
N SER A 391 -6.83 0.42 8.20
CA SER A 391 -7.16 1.83 8.46
C SER A 391 -6.04 2.81 8.12
N SER A 392 -6.46 3.97 7.63
CA SER A 392 -5.62 5.15 7.50
C SER A 392 -5.69 6.02 8.76
N LYS A 393 -4.70 6.91 8.95
CA LYS A 393 -4.54 7.76 10.14
C LYS A 393 -5.69 8.76 10.36
N ASP A 394 -6.45 9.06 9.32
CA ASP A 394 -7.64 9.90 9.38
C ASP A 394 -8.86 9.15 9.94
N ASN A 395 -8.76 7.86 10.24
CA ASN A 395 -9.85 7.10 10.86
C ASN A 395 -10.00 7.45 12.36
N PRO A 396 -11.06 8.19 12.77
CA PRO A 396 -11.23 8.60 14.16
C PRO A 396 -11.46 7.42 15.12
N LYS A 397 -11.89 6.26 14.58
CA LYS A 397 -12.09 5.05 15.38
C LYS A 397 -10.76 4.47 15.83
N LEU A 398 -9.73 4.51 14.97
CA LEU A 398 -8.37 4.06 15.33
C LEU A 398 -7.85 4.87 16.52
N ALA A 399 -7.93 6.20 16.44
CA ALA A 399 -7.50 7.08 17.53
C ALA A 399 -8.27 6.84 18.83
N SER A 400 -9.55 6.47 18.74
CA SER A 400 -10.39 6.15 19.90
C SER A 400 -10.01 4.83 20.57
N VAL A 401 -9.57 3.82 19.82
CA VAL A 401 -9.07 2.57 20.39
C VAL A 401 -7.73 2.80 21.11
N TYR A 402 -6.81 3.56 20.50
CA TYR A 402 -5.57 3.98 21.16
C TYR A 402 -5.84 4.71 22.47
N TYR A 403 -6.79 5.66 22.47
CA TYR A 403 -7.20 6.37 23.69
C TYR A 403 -7.71 5.40 24.76
N SER A 404 -8.60 4.47 24.38
CA SER A 404 -9.22 3.53 25.31
C SER A 404 -8.20 2.53 25.89
N CYS A 405 -7.24 2.09 25.08
CA CYS A 405 -6.10 1.30 25.53
C CYS A 405 -5.27 2.08 26.56
N GLY A 406 -4.91 3.33 26.26
CA GLY A 406 -4.16 4.20 27.17
C GLY A 406 -4.89 4.46 28.49
N ARG A 407 -6.21 4.71 28.45
CA ARG A 407 -7.03 4.83 29.67
C ARG A 407 -7.06 3.55 30.50
N SER A 408 -7.10 2.38 29.85
CA SER A 408 -7.08 1.09 30.56
C SER A 408 -5.76 0.90 31.31
N HIS A 409 -4.63 1.21 30.66
CA HIS A 409 -3.31 1.23 31.30
C HIS A 409 -3.23 2.22 32.46
N GLN A 410 -3.81 3.43 32.35
CA GLN A 410 -3.88 4.36 33.49
C GLN A 410 -4.62 3.77 34.69
N GLN A 411 -5.70 3.03 34.47
CA GLN A 411 -6.44 2.39 35.56
C GLN A 411 -5.68 1.22 36.20
N LEU A 412 -4.73 0.63 35.47
CA LEU A 412 -3.81 -0.40 35.98
C LEU A 412 -2.58 0.19 36.69
N GLY A 413 -2.38 1.52 36.63
CA GLY A 413 -1.17 2.18 37.16
C GLY A 413 0.05 2.07 36.23
N GLU A 414 -0.14 1.58 35.00
CA GLU A 414 0.90 1.38 33.98
C GLU A 414 1.07 2.68 33.18
N TYR A 415 1.67 3.69 33.81
CA TYR A 415 1.66 5.07 33.28
C TYR A 415 2.54 5.30 32.05
N ASP A 416 3.62 4.53 31.86
CA ASP A 416 4.49 4.64 30.68
C ASP A 416 3.79 4.11 29.42
N GLU A 417 3.18 2.92 29.51
CA GLU A 417 2.34 2.34 28.47
C GLU A 417 1.15 3.25 28.15
N ALA A 418 0.49 3.76 29.20
CA ALA A 418 -0.61 4.70 29.02
C ALA A 418 -0.18 5.94 28.22
N LYS A 419 0.97 6.55 28.55
CA LYS A 419 1.50 7.71 27.81
C LYS A 419 1.78 7.38 26.36
N PHE A 420 2.35 6.21 26.07
CA PHE A 420 2.59 5.77 24.69
C PHE A 420 1.28 5.75 23.89
N PHE A 421 0.27 5.00 24.35
CA PHE A 421 -1.01 4.88 23.66
C PHE A 421 -1.77 6.21 23.55
N LEU A 422 -1.74 7.04 24.60
CA LEU A 422 -2.39 8.34 24.60
C LEU A 422 -1.70 9.34 23.67
N ASN A 423 -0.36 9.36 23.62
CA ASN A 423 0.38 10.19 22.67
C ASN A 423 0.09 9.78 21.22
N THR A 424 0.07 8.47 20.92
CA THR A 424 -0.33 7.99 19.60
C THR A 424 -1.76 8.42 19.26
N SER A 425 -2.70 8.30 20.21
CA SER A 425 -4.08 8.79 20.03
C SER A 425 -4.12 10.29 19.74
N LEU A 426 -3.32 11.09 20.46
CA LEU A 426 -3.25 12.54 20.28
C LEU A 426 -2.75 12.88 18.87
N THR A 427 -1.64 12.28 18.43
CA THR A 427 -1.08 12.48 17.08
C THR A 427 -2.11 12.14 16.00
N LEU A 428 -2.83 11.02 16.14
CA LEU A 428 -3.90 10.66 15.19
C LEU A 428 -5.06 11.66 15.20
N ARG A 429 -5.50 12.12 16.37
CA ARG A 429 -6.58 13.13 16.50
C ARG A 429 -6.17 14.48 15.92
N GLU A 430 -4.91 14.87 16.04
CA GLU A 430 -4.39 16.12 15.48
C GLU A 430 -4.28 16.11 13.96
N ASN A 431 -4.06 14.93 13.37
CA ASN A 431 -4.10 14.73 11.91
C ASN A 431 -5.52 14.81 11.32
N TYR A 432 -6.57 14.78 12.14
CA TYR A 432 -7.96 14.89 11.67
C TYR A 432 -8.37 16.36 11.52
N ILE A 433 -8.60 16.78 10.28
CA ILE A 433 -8.86 18.20 9.96
C ILE A 433 -10.36 18.52 9.97
N GLU A 434 -11.27 17.58 9.66
CA GLU A 434 -12.69 17.91 9.44
C GLU A 434 -13.72 16.88 9.94
N PRO A 435 -14.58 17.22 10.92
CA PRO A 435 -14.42 18.32 11.88
C PRO A 435 -13.33 17.98 12.90
N ARG A 436 -12.30 18.81 13.04
CA ARG A 436 -11.22 18.59 14.02
C ARG A 436 -11.79 18.27 15.42
N PRO A 437 -11.39 17.17 16.07
CA PRO A 437 -12.09 16.66 17.25
C PRO A 437 -11.52 17.35 18.50
N ARG A 438 -11.80 18.66 18.63
CA ARG A 438 -11.18 19.52 19.66
C ARG A 438 -11.43 19.00 21.08
N ALA A 439 -12.65 18.54 21.36
CA ALA A 439 -13.00 18.02 22.68
C ALA A 439 -12.21 16.74 23.01
N GLU A 440 -12.05 15.85 22.03
CA GLU A 440 -11.30 14.61 22.16
C GLU A 440 -9.80 14.87 22.29
N ILE A 441 -9.25 15.85 21.57
CA ILE A 441 -7.85 16.29 21.70
C ILE A 441 -7.58 16.76 23.13
N GLU A 442 -8.41 17.67 23.65
CA GLU A 442 -8.25 18.20 25.01
C GLU A 442 -8.44 17.11 26.08
N ARG A 443 -9.39 16.18 25.86
CA ARG A 443 -9.53 14.99 26.72
C ARG A 443 -8.28 14.10 26.70
N THR A 444 -7.63 13.92 25.55
CA THR A 444 -6.38 13.14 25.47
C THR A 444 -5.25 13.85 26.20
N LYS A 445 -5.06 15.16 25.96
CA LYS A 445 -4.03 15.95 26.65
C LYS A 445 -4.18 15.88 28.16
N LYS A 446 -5.40 16.08 28.67
CA LYS A 446 -5.69 15.94 30.10
C LYS A 446 -5.32 14.55 30.63
N ALA A 447 -5.63 13.49 29.89
CA ALA A 447 -5.27 12.13 30.28
C ALA A 447 -3.73 11.93 30.30
N ILE A 448 -2.99 12.52 29.35
CA ILE A 448 -1.52 12.50 29.35
C ILE A 448 -0.98 13.22 30.59
N ASP A 449 -1.52 14.40 30.92
CA ASP A 449 -1.11 15.16 32.11
C ASP A 449 -1.40 14.39 33.41
N GLU A 450 -2.49 13.63 33.46
CA GLU A 450 -2.81 12.73 34.57
C GLU A 450 -1.74 11.63 34.74
N CYS A 451 -1.21 11.06 33.65
CA CYS A 451 -0.08 10.13 33.74
C CYS A 451 1.18 10.81 34.29
N ILE A 452 1.52 11.99 33.78
CA ILE A 452 2.74 12.72 34.18
C ILE A 452 2.70 13.03 35.67
N ARG A 453 1.59 13.59 36.16
CA ARG A 453 1.44 13.90 37.60
C ARG A 453 1.52 12.65 38.48
N ALA A 454 0.95 11.54 38.05
CA ALA A 454 1.00 10.30 38.83
C ALA A 454 2.44 9.76 38.95
N GLN A 455 3.23 9.87 37.88
CA GLN A 455 4.65 9.50 37.90
C GLN A 455 5.46 10.40 38.83
N GLU A 456 5.27 11.72 38.77
CA GLU A 456 5.94 12.70 39.65
C GLU A 456 5.63 12.49 41.13
N GLN A 457 4.37 12.18 41.46
CA GLN A 457 3.94 11.87 42.83
C GLN A 457 4.58 10.57 43.33
N SER A 458 4.68 9.54 42.48
CA SER A 458 5.37 8.29 42.85
C SER A 458 6.84 8.53 43.18
N SER A 459 7.55 9.35 42.38
CA SER A 459 8.96 9.69 42.64
C SER A 459 9.14 10.50 43.91
N THR A 460 8.21 11.41 44.23
CA THR A 460 8.28 12.23 45.45
C THR A 460 8.09 11.39 46.71
N ILE A 461 7.15 10.44 46.71
CA ILE A 461 6.93 9.49 47.82
C ILE A 461 8.13 8.55 48.01
N TRP A 462 8.78 8.12 46.92
CA TRP A 462 10.03 7.35 47.00
C TRP A 462 11.19 8.15 47.60
N VAL A 463 11.31 9.44 47.28
CA VAL A 463 12.32 10.35 47.87
C VAL A 463 12.04 10.61 49.35
N GLU A 464 10.78 10.80 49.75
CA GLU A 464 10.40 10.97 51.16
C GLU A 464 10.56 9.69 51.99
N SER A 465 10.26 8.52 51.43
CA SER A 465 10.45 7.24 52.14
C SER A 465 11.91 6.80 52.24
N SER A 466 12.77 7.16 51.26
CA SER A 466 14.21 6.93 51.32
C SER A 466 14.93 7.93 52.22
N SER A 467 14.52 9.20 52.23
CA SER A 467 15.05 10.21 53.17
C SER A 467 14.64 9.94 54.62
N ASN A 468 13.42 9.43 54.87
CA ASN A 468 12.99 8.99 56.21
C ASN A 468 13.67 7.68 56.67
N ARG A 469 14.22 6.86 55.76
CA ARG A 469 15.08 5.71 56.12
C ARG A 469 16.53 6.11 56.41
N ALA A 470 17.00 7.22 55.86
CA ALA A 470 18.35 7.73 56.12
C ALA A 470 18.45 8.50 57.45
N SER A 471 17.35 9.04 57.97
CA SER A 471 17.31 9.80 59.23
C SER A 471 17.13 8.94 60.49
N SER A 472 16.97 7.62 60.39
CA SER A 472 16.77 6.74 61.56
C SER A 472 18.02 5.98 62.05
N ASN A 473 19.21 6.22 61.50
CA ASN A 473 20.45 5.50 61.87
C ASN A 473 21.58 6.37 62.44
N SER A 474 21.31 7.60 62.89
CA SER A 474 22.36 8.49 63.44
C SER A 474 22.02 9.13 64.79
N GLN A 475 21.38 8.39 65.69
CA GLN A 475 21.35 8.77 67.11
C GLN A 475 21.63 7.56 68.00
N GLY A 476 22.81 7.56 68.58
CA GLY A 476 23.15 6.68 69.70
C GLY A 476 24.48 5.99 69.51
N LEU A 477 25.58 6.68 69.84
CA LEU A 477 26.72 6.13 70.60
C LEU A 477 27.61 7.31 70.99
N GLY A 478 27.19 7.97 72.07
CA GLY A 478 28.03 8.86 72.86
C GLY A 478 28.12 8.29 74.27
N LYS A 479 29.22 7.61 74.58
CA LYS A 479 30.03 7.72 75.81
C LYS A 479 31.16 6.71 75.76
#